data_AF-A0A1S3MSM9-F1
#
_entry.id   AF-A0A1S3MSM9-F1
#
_cell.length_a   1.000
_cell.length_b   1.000
_cell.length_c   1.000
_cell.angle_alpha   90.00
_cell.angle_beta   90.00
_cell.angle_gamma   90.00
#
_symmetry.space_group_name_H-M   'P 1'
#
loop_
_entity.id
_entity.type
_entity.pdbx_description
1 polymer ?
#
loop_
_entity_poly.entity_id
_entity_poly.type
_entity_poly.pdbx_seq_one_letter_code
_entity_poly.pdbx_strand_id
1 'polypeptide(L)'
;ILSSSLCSDDLAYEVRWYLTRLRGGNKGTLLASVDRFGLVKKEARNASSDVSLERTDTHTYALNIHATQDSDSGEYHCQATPWYLSASTGAWTHGAELTSTSMFLTVRFPMWDSLKLPLLYGSVASVSVGLFSLLLGFICAHCCCRNTTHTPRSRNKLMDLEMD
;
A
#
# COMPACT_ATOMS: atom_id res chain seq x y z
N ILE A 1 39.48 42.56 -11.45
CA ILE A 1 38.39 41.88 -10.72
C ILE A 1 37.15 42.00 -11.60
N LEU A 2 36.96 41.06 -12.54
CA LEU A 2 35.77 41.02 -13.37
C LEU A 2 34.78 40.10 -12.66
N SER A 3 33.82 40.72 -11.96
CA SER A 3 32.61 40.04 -11.51
C SER A 3 31.75 39.82 -12.75
N SER A 4 31.98 38.72 -13.45
CA SER A 4 30.95 38.15 -14.31
C SER A 4 29.96 37.49 -13.36
N SER A 5 28.78 38.10 -13.19
CA SER A 5 27.61 37.36 -12.74
C SER A 5 27.54 36.07 -13.57
N LEU A 6 27.75 34.89 -12.96
CA LEU A 6 27.35 33.65 -13.60
C LEU A 6 25.87 33.84 -13.91
N CYS A 7 25.54 33.97 -15.19
CA CYS A 7 24.16 33.96 -15.58
C CYS A 7 23.63 32.56 -15.24
N SER A 8 22.36 32.45 -14.86
CA SER A 8 21.72 31.14 -14.66
C SER A 8 21.84 30.24 -15.91
N ASP A 9 22.25 30.79 -17.06
CA ASP A 9 22.46 30.12 -18.34
C ASP A 9 23.74 29.27 -18.43
N ASP A 10 24.71 29.43 -17.52
CA ASP A 10 25.99 28.69 -17.58
C ASP A 10 25.97 27.39 -16.76
N LEU A 11 24.88 27.11 -16.03
CA LEU A 11 24.74 25.95 -15.15
C LEU A 11 23.39 25.25 -15.37
N ALA A 12 23.43 23.98 -15.73
CA ALA A 12 22.27 23.13 -15.91
C ALA A 12 22.42 21.83 -15.13
N TYR A 13 21.32 21.12 -14.89
CA TYR A 13 21.35 19.84 -14.20
C TYR A 13 20.62 18.79 -15.02
N GLU A 14 21.24 17.62 -15.11
CA GLU A 14 20.57 16.39 -15.50
C GLU A 14 20.21 15.64 -14.21
N VAL A 15 18.95 15.26 -14.04
CA VAL A 15 18.48 14.57 -12.83
C VAL A 15 17.83 13.25 -13.21
N ARG A 16 18.19 12.18 -12.50
CA ARG A 16 17.70 10.82 -12.69
C ARG A 16 17.13 10.31 -11.39
N TRP A 17 15.98 9.63 -11.46
CA TRP A 17 15.31 9.05 -10.30
C TRP A 17 15.30 7.54 -10.38
N TYR A 18 15.65 6.90 -9.27
CA TYR A 18 15.73 5.45 -9.18
C TYR A 18 14.86 4.90 -8.06
N LEU A 19 14.37 3.68 -8.26
CA LEU A 19 13.63 2.89 -7.29
C LEU A 19 14.26 1.51 -7.14
N THR A 20 14.63 1.18 -5.91
CA THR A 20 14.93 -0.20 -5.49
C THR A 20 13.67 -0.76 -4.84
N ARG A 21 12.96 -1.63 -5.55
CA ARG A 21 11.67 -2.19 -5.10
C ARG A 21 11.88 -3.16 -3.94
N LEU A 22 11.01 -3.07 -2.93
CA LEU A 22 11.01 -3.98 -1.77
C LEU A 22 11.03 -5.47 -2.13
N ARG A 23 10.26 -5.84 -3.15
CA ARG A 23 10.11 -7.22 -3.65
C ARG A 23 10.89 -7.48 -4.95
N GLY A 24 11.90 -6.65 -5.29
CA GLY A 24 12.53 -6.62 -6.62
C GLY A 24 14.05 -6.86 -6.69
N GLY A 25 14.69 -7.29 -5.60
CA GLY A 25 16.15 -7.40 -5.53
C GLY A 25 16.84 -6.04 -5.36
N ASN A 26 18.17 -6.06 -5.15
CA ASN A 26 18.95 -4.86 -4.80
C ASN A 26 19.33 -3.98 -6.00
N LYS A 27 18.69 -4.17 -7.17
CA LYS A 27 19.02 -3.41 -8.38
C LYS A 27 18.09 -2.21 -8.49
N GLY A 28 18.66 -1.00 -8.38
CA GLY A 28 17.94 0.23 -8.65
C GLY A 28 17.45 0.29 -10.10
N THR A 29 16.16 0.54 -10.28
CA THR A 29 15.52 0.73 -11.58
C THR A 29 15.33 2.21 -11.86
N LEU A 30 15.74 2.68 -13.04
CA LEU A 30 15.49 4.07 -13.45
C LEU A 30 13.99 4.25 -13.67
N LEU A 31 13.42 5.31 -13.09
CA LEU A 31 12.00 5.65 -13.22
C LEU A 31 11.77 6.74 -14.26
N ALA A 32 12.50 7.85 -14.11
CA ALA A 32 12.42 9.00 -14.98
C ALA A 32 13.71 9.80 -14.90
N SER A 33 14.01 10.52 -15.96
CA SER A 33 15.11 11.47 -16.02
C SER A 33 14.69 12.76 -16.68
N VAL A 34 15.36 13.84 -16.33
CA VAL A 34 15.27 15.14 -16.98
C VAL A 34 16.67 15.52 -17.42
N ASP A 35 16.82 15.83 -18.69
CA ASP A 35 18.10 16.26 -19.22
C ASP A 35 18.37 17.75 -18.96
N ARG A 36 19.57 18.20 -19.33
CA ARG A 36 19.98 19.60 -19.17
C ARG A 36 19.12 20.60 -19.93
N PHE A 37 18.36 20.15 -20.93
CA PHE A 37 17.45 20.98 -21.73
C PHE A 37 16.03 20.98 -21.15
N GLY A 38 15.80 20.25 -20.04
CA GLY A 38 14.48 20.10 -19.43
C GLY A 38 13.61 19.03 -20.10
N LEU A 39 14.16 18.21 -21.01
CA LEU A 39 13.41 17.13 -21.63
C LEU A 39 13.27 15.96 -20.65
N VAL A 40 12.03 15.66 -20.31
CA VAL A 40 11.67 14.55 -19.43
C VAL A 40 11.56 13.26 -20.22
N LYS A 41 12.25 12.22 -19.76
CA LYS A 41 12.16 10.85 -20.27
C LYS A 41 11.65 9.95 -19.16
N LYS A 42 10.59 9.21 -19.43
CA LYS A 42 10.03 8.21 -18.53
C LYS A 42 10.49 6.83 -18.99
N GLU A 43 10.89 5.98 -18.05
CA GLU A 43 11.19 4.59 -18.36
C GLU A 43 9.91 3.75 -18.43
N ALA A 44 9.90 2.78 -19.33
CA ALA A 44 8.78 1.86 -19.46
C ALA A 44 8.73 0.95 -18.24
N ARG A 45 7.57 0.89 -17.58
CA ARG A 45 7.35 0.04 -16.41
C ARG A 45 6.25 -0.97 -16.65
N ASN A 46 6.46 -2.18 -16.15
CA ASN A 46 5.42 -3.20 -16.06
C ASN A 46 4.52 -2.95 -14.84
N ALA A 47 4.00 -1.73 -14.71
CA ALA A 47 3.12 -1.31 -13.63
C ALA A 47 2.06 -0.36 -14.19
N SER A 48 0.84 -0.42 -13.67
CA SER A 48 -0.22 0.53 -14.03
C SER A 48 -0.07 1.92 -13.39
N SER A 49 0.90 2.11 -12.50
CA SER A 49 1.24 3.41 -11.95
C SER A 49 1.98 4.23 -13.01
N ASP A 50 1.70 5.52 -13.09
CA ASP A 50 2.46 6.46 -13.93
C ASP A 50 3.42 7.27 -13.04
N VAL A 51 4.43 7.87 -13.65
CA VAL A 51 5.32 8.82 -12.98
C VAL A 51 5.49 10.04 -13.85
N SER A 52 5.52 11.22 -13.23
CA SER A 52 5.96 12.45 -13.87
C SER A 52 7.15 13.02 -13.12
N LEU A 53 8.06 13.64 -13.86
CA LEU A 53 9.19 14.38 -13.30
C LEU A 53 9.05 15.82 -13.77
N GLU A 54 9.13 16.76 -12.84
CA GLU A 54 9.03 18.19 -13.14
C GLU A 54 10.13 18.97 -12.42
N ARG A 55 10.50 20.12 -13.00
CA ARG A 55 11.39 21.09 -12.37
C ARG A 55 10.52 22.17 -11.74
N THR A 56 10.47 22.21 -10.41
CA THR A 56 9.63 23.16 -9.66
C THR A 56 10.37 24.47 -9.37
N ASP A 57 11.70 24.44 -9.31
CA ASP A 57 12.58 25.61 -9.16
C ASP A 57 13.90 25.37 -9.91
N THR A 58 14.74 26.39 -9.96
CA THR A 58 16.09 26.42 -10.53
C THR A 58 16.91 25.19 -10.14
N HIS A 59 16.84 24.76 -8.88
CA HIS A 59 17.61 23.65 -8.32
C HIS A 59 16.72 22.56 -7.69
N THR A 60 15.42 22.55 -8.01
CA THR A 60 14.46 21.65 -7.37
C THR A 60 13.69 20.87 -8.42
N TYR A 61 13.71 19.55 -8.26
CA TYR A 61 13.09 18.59 -9.16
C TYR A 61 12.18 17.66 -8.36
N ALA A 62 10.93 17.54 -8.79
CA ALA A 62 9.90 16.76 -8.11
C ALA A 62 9.50 15.54 -8.95
N LEU A 63 9.59 14.36 -8.33
CA LEU A 63 9.08 13.12 -8.87
C LEU A 63 7.69 12.86 -8.27
N ASN A 64 6.67 12.81 -9.13
CA ASN A 64 5.30 12.49 -8.73
C ASN A 64 4.94 11.09 -9.23
N ILE A 65 4.38 10.25 -8.35
CA ILE A 65 3.90 8.91 -8.67
C ILE A 65 2.37 8.94 -8.66
N HIS A 66 1.76 8.57 -9.77
CA HIS A 66 0.32 8.59 -9.97
C HIS A 66 -0.24 7.18 -9.93
N ALA A 67 -1.45 7.02 -9.39
CA ALA A 67 -2.11 5.72 -9.23
C ALA A 67 -1.19 4.67 -8.56
N THR A 68 -0.63 5.05 -7.41
CA THR A 68 0.36 4.26 -6.66
C THR A 68 -0.11 2.84 -6.36
N GLN A 69 0.79 1.86 -6.52
CA GLN A 69 0.56 0.45 -6.24
C GLN A 69 1.51 -0.10 -5.18
N ASP A 70 1.24 -1.30 -4.67
CA ASP A 70 2.11 -1.98 -3.70
C ASP A 70 3.55 -2.13 -4.22
N SER A 71 3.68 -2.35 -5.54
CA SER A 71 4.95 -2.44 -6.24
C SER A 71 5.78 -1.15 -6.24
N ASP A 72 5.17 0.00 -5.93
CA ASP A 72 5.88 1.28 -5.82
C ASP A 72 6.49 1.47 -4.42
N SER A 73 6.25 0.54 -3.49
CA SER A 73 6.93 0.54 -2.19
C SER A 73 8.39 0.11 -2.34
N GLY A 74 9.31 0.91 -1.79
CA GLY A 74 10.73 0.71 -1.98
C GLY A 74 11.58 1.91 -1.57
N GLU A 75 12.85 1.80 -1.89
CA GLU A 75 13.85 2.82 -1.62
C GLU A 75 14.07 3.69 -2.86
N TYR A 76 13.88 4.99 -2.70
CA TYR A 76 14.01 5.99 -3.75
C TYR A 76 15.26 6.81 -3.52
N HIS A 77 15.99 7.10 -4.58
CA HIS A 77 17.07 8.07 -4.57
C HIS A 77 17.12 8.81 -5.90
N CYS A 78 17.66 10.02 -5.88
CA CYS A 78 17.95 10.77 -7.09
C CYS A 78 19.45 10.92 -7.29
N GLN A 79 19.81 11.11 -8.55
CA GLN A 79 21.17 11.31 -8.98
C GLN A 79 21.20 12.54 -9.88
N ALA A 80 22.00 13.53 -9.51
CA ALA A 80 22.10 14.81 -10.19
C ALA A 80 23.50 15.00 -10.77
N THR A 81 23.56 15.28 -12.07
CA THR A 81 24.80 15.56 -12.79
C THR A 81 24.80 17.04 -13.19
N PRO A 82 25.65 17.88 -12.58
CA PRO A 82 25.76 19.28 -12.97
C PRO A 82 26.47 19.38 -14.32
N TRP A 83 25.96 20.25 -15.18
CA TRP A 83 26.53 20.63 -16.47
C TRP A 83 26.89 22.09 -16.42
N TYR A 84 28.09 22.44 -16.85
CA TYR A 84 28.55 23.83 -16.89
C TYR A 84 29.28 24.12 -18.19
N LEU A 85 29.22 25.38 -18.63
CA LEU A 85 29.96 25.83 -19.80
C LEU A 85 31.43 26.07 -19.42
N SER A 86 32.33 25.33 -20.07
CA SER A 86 33.77 25.49 -19.83
C SER A 86 34.25 26.82 -20.42
N ALA A 87 34.77 27.71 -19.57
CA ALA A 87 35.28 29.01 -19.98
C ALA A 87 36.49 28.92 -20.93
N SER A 88 37.23 27.81 -20.92
CA SER A 88 38.42 27.62 -21.77
C SER A 88 38.10 27.04 -23.15
N THR A 89 37.05 26.23 -23.27
CA THR A 89 36.71 25.53 -24.51
C THR A 89 35.40 25.98 -25.13
N GLY A 90 34.56 26.73 -24.40
CA GLY A 90 33.21 27.09 -24.81
C GLY A 90 32.27 25.88 -24.98
N ALA A 91 32.70 24.70 -24.52
CA ALA A 91 31.93 23.47 -24.62
C ALA A 91 31.27 23.13 -23.28
N TRP A 92 30.10 22.51 -23.35
CA TRP A 92 29.42 21.97 -22.18
C TRP A 92 30.18 20.77 -21.62
N THR A 93 30.51 20.82 -20.34
CA THR A 93 31.15 19.73 -19.59
C THR A 93 30.31 19.36 -18.38
N HIS A 94 30.34 18.09 -17.99
CA HIS A 94 29.67 17.63 -16.78
C HIS A 94 30.65 17.58 -15.60
N GLY A 95 30.13 17.85 -14.41
CA GLY A 95 30.84 17.67 -13.15
C GLY A 95 30.68 16.27 -12.58
N ALA A 96 31.11 16.09 -11.33
CA ALA A 96 30.92 14.86 -10.60
C ALA A 96 29.42 14.61 -10.35
N GLU A 97 29.02 13.35 -10.52
CA GLU A 97 27.67 12.91 -10.27
C GLU A 97 27.36 12.88 -8.77
N LEU A 98 26.24 13.47 -8.37
CA LEU A 98 25.83 13.63 -6.98
C LEU A 98 24.64 12.73 -6.69
N THR A 99 24.83 11.74 -5.83
CA THR A 99 23.75 10.83 -5.41
C THR A 99 23.15 11.30 -4.09
N SER A 100 21.82 11.37 -4.02
CA SER A 100 21.11 11.72 -2.79
C SER A 100 21.19 10.62 -1.75
N THR A 101 20.81 10.95 -0.52
CA THR A 101 20.42 9.91 0.44
C THR A 101 19.20 9.16 -0.08
N SER A 102 19.14 7.89 0.26
CA SER A 102 17.99 7.07 -0.02
C SER A 102 16.83 7.33 0.94
N MET A 103 15.61 7.31 0.43
CA MET A 103 14.39 7.45 1.20
C MET A 103 13.47 6.26 0.97
N PHE A 104 13.02 5.63 2.05
CA PHE A 104 12.11 4.50 1.98
C PHE A 104 10.65 4.95 2.00
N LEU A 105 9.91 4.62 0.95
CA LEU A 105 8.49 4.94 0.81
C LEU A 105 7.66 3.65 0.83
N THR A 106 6.53 3.69 1.54
CA THR A 106 5.57 2.58 1.61
C THR A 106 4.18 3.06 1.20
N VAL A 107 3.56 2.35 0.27
CA VAL A 107 2.21 2.64 -0.21
C VAL A 107 1.21 1.99 0.75
N ARG A 108 0.30 2.79 1.31
CA ARG A 108 -0.79 2.29 2.16
C ARG A 108 -2.12 2.41 1.44
N PHE A 109 -2.82 1.30 1.28
CA PHE A 109 -4.16 1.30 0.71
C PHE A 109 -5.21 1.54 1.79
N PRO A 110 -6.06 2.59 1.66
CA PRO A 110 -7.08 2.92 2.65
C PRO A 110 -8.19 1.86 2.73
N MET A 111 -8.32 1.00 1.72
CA MET A 111 -9.28 -0.10 1.71
C MET A 111 -9.07 -1.05 2.90
N TRP A 112 -7.83 -1.33 3.28
CA TRP A 112 -7.55 -2.27 4.37
C TRP A 112 -8.04 -1.74 5.71
N ASP A 113 -7.86 -0.45 5.96
CA ASP A 113 -8.34 0.18 7.18
C ASP A 113 -9.86 0.28 7.20
N SER A 114 -10.47 0.51 6.04
CA SER A 114 -11.93 0.52 5.88
C SER A 114 -12.56 -0.87 6.06
N LEU A 115 -11.89 -1.95 5.64
CA LEU A 115 -12.40 -3.33 5.77
C LEU A 115 -12.29 -3.88 7.20
N LYS A 116 -11.34 -3.39 8.00
CA LYS A 116 -11.17 -3.86 9.40
C LYS A 116 -12.43 -3.65 10.23
N LEU A 117 -13.09 -2.50 10.09
CA LEU A 117 -14.30 -2.16 10.83
C LEU A 117 -15.47 -3.13 10.56
N PRO A 118 -15.97 -3.31 9.33
CA PRO A 118 -17.05 -4.24 9.05
C PRO A 118 -16.68 -5.69 9.34
N LEU A 119 -15.41 -6.09 9.15
CA LEU A 119 -14.96 -7.44 9.52
C LEU A 119 -15.00 -7.66 11.05
N LEU A 120 -14.54 -6.69 11.84
CA LEU A 120 -14.63 -6.74 13.30
C LEU A 120 -16.07 -6.79 13.78
N TYR A 121 -16.93 -5.89 13.32
CA TYR A 121 -18.36 -5.93 13.68
C TYR A 121 -19.03 -7.23 13.25
N GLY A 122 -18.75 -7.73 12.04
CA GLY A 122 -19.31 -8.99 11.54
C GLY A 122 -18.85 -10.22 12.33
N SER A 123 -17.56 -10.29 12.67
CA SER A 123 -17.02 -11.36 13.51
C SER A 123 -17.59 -11.32 14.93
N VAL A 124 -17.68 -10.15 15.56
CA VAL A 124 -18.26 -9.99 16.90
C VAL A 124 -19.75 -10.36 16.91
N ALA A 125 -20.51 -9.91 15.91
CA ALA A 125 -21.93 -10.23 15.79
C ALA A 125 -22.17 -11.74 15.58
N SER A 126 -21.38 -12.38 14.72
CA SER A 126 -21.55 -13.82 14.45
C SER A 126 -21.16 -14.68 15.66
N VAL A 127 -20.07 -14.37 16.35
CA VAL A 127 -19.66 -15.07 17.58
C VAL A 127 -20.69 -14.89 18.69
N SER A 128 -21.20 -13.67 18.88
CA SER A 128 -22.21 -13.41 19.91
C SER A 128 -23.50 -14.18 19.62
N VAL A 129 -24.10 -14.02 18.43
CA VAL A 129 -25.33 -14.74 18.04
C VAL A 129 -25.14 -16.25 18.09
N GLY A 130 -24.00 -16.77 17.63
CA GLY A 130 -23.66 -18.19 17.71
C GLY A 130 -23.61 -18.70 19.14
N LEU A 131 -22.93 -17.98 20.04
CA LEU A 131 -22.84 -18.34 21.46
C LEU A 131 -24.22 -18.28 22.14
N PHE A 132 -25.01 -17.23 21.88
CA PHE A 132 -26.37 -17.11 22.41
C PHE A 132 -27.27 -18.27 21.95
N SER A 133 -27.16 -18.66 20.67
CA SER A 133 -27.94 -19.78 20.11
C SER A 133 -27.54 -21.12 20.75
N LEU A 134 -26.25 -21.36 20.96
CA LEU A 134 -25.75 -22.56 21.65
C LEU A 134 -26.21 -22.59 23.11
N LEU A 135 -26.15 -21.46 23.82
CA LEU A 135 -26.63 -21.36 25.21
C LEU A 135 -28.12 -21.63 25.33
N LEU A 136 -28.94 -21.05 24.44
CA LEU A 136 -30.39 -21.31 24.41
C LEU A 136 -30.69 -22.78 24.09
N GLY A 137 -30.01 -23.36 23.09
CA GLY A 137 -30.14 -24.77 22.76
C GLY A 137 -29.77 -25.68 23.94
N PHE A 138 -28.70 -25.35 24.66
CA PHE A 138 -28.27 -26.08 25.85
C PHE A 138 -29.28 -26.00 27.00
N ILE A 139 -29.81 -24.81 27.30
CA ILE A 139 -30.85 -24.61 28.32
C ILE A 139 -32.10 -25.40 27.97
N CYS A 140 -32.57 -25.32 26.71
CA CYS A 140 -33.73 -26.07 26.24
C CYS A 140 -33.52 -27.58 26.39
N ALA A 141 -32.37 -28.11 25.95
CA ALA A 141 -32.05 -29.53 26.11
C ALA A 141 -32.04 -29.93 27.59
N HIS A 142 -31.44 -29.13 28.46
CA HIS A 142 -31.39 -29.42 29.89
C HIS A 142 -32.78 -29.34 30.55
N CYS A 143 -33.63 -28.37 30.19
CA CYS A 143 -35.00 -28.24 30.68
C CYS A 143 -35.91 -29.37 30.17
N CYS A 144 -35.84 -29.70 28.88
CA CYS A 144 -36.59 -30.80 28.29
C CYS A 144 -36.17 -32.14 28.89
N CYS A 145 -34.87 -32.41 29.01
CA CYS A 145 -34.35 -33.65 29.60
C CYS A 145 -34.65 -33.76 31.10
N ARG A 146 -34.66 -32.64 31.85
CA ARG A 146 -34.98 -32.63 33.29
C ARG A 146 -36.45 -32.87 33.59
N ASN A 147 -37.37 -32.56 32.68
CA ASN A 147 -38.80 -32.84 32.86
C ASN A 147 -39.19 -34.28 32.50
N THR A 148 -38.40 -35.02 31.72
CA THR A 148 -38.76 -36.39 31.31
C THR A 148 -38.64 -37.43 32.44
N THR A 149 -37.93 -37.11 33.52
CA THR A 149 -37.69 -38.05 34.62
C THR A 149 -38.91 -38.28 35.52
N HIS A 150 -40.01 -37.51 35.38
CA HIS A 150 -41.13 -37.53 36.33
C HIS A 150 -42.49 -38.02 35.80
N THR A 151 -42.63 -38.51 34.56
CA THR A 151 -43.92 -39.05 34.10
C THR A 151 -43.83 -40.54 33.75
N PRO A 152 -44.02 -41.48 34.71
CA PRO A 152 -44.35 -42.85 34.38
C PRO A 152 -45.73 -42.89 33.71
N ARG A 153 -45.76 -43.30 32.45
CA ARG A 153 -46.94 -43.49 31.61
C ARG A 153 -47.94 -44.42 32.30
N SER A 154 -49.06 -43.89 32.80
CA SER A 154 -50.18 -44.71 33.29
C SER A 154 -50.69 -45.59 32.16
N ARG A 155 -50.54 -46.91 32.34
CA ARG A 155 -50.98 -47.95 31.42
C ARG A 155 -52.50 -47.99 31.44
N ASN A 156 -53.12 -47.53 30.35
CA ASN A 156 -54.56 -47.53 30.12
C ASN A 156 -55.22 -48.81 30.66
N LYS A 157 -56.22 -48.64 31.54
CA LYS A 157 -57.16 -49.69 31.94
C LYS A 157 -57.92 -50.14 30.69
N LEU A 158 -57.66 -51.37 30.26
CA LEU A 158 -58.63 -52.16 29.49
C LEU A 158 -59.83 -52.39 30.41
N MET A 159 -60.99 -51.84 30.06
CA MET A 159 -62.27 -52.32 30.55
C MET A 159 -62.96 -53.10 29.43
N ASP A 160 -63.72 -54.10 29.88
CA ASP A 160 -64.80 -54.84 29.24
C ASP A 160 -64.47 -56.23 28.69
N LEU A 161 -64.85 -57.26 29.48
CA LEU A 161 -65.72 -58.38 29.11
C LEU A 161 -65.81 -59.39 30.27
N GLU A 162 -67.02 -59.58 30.80
CA GLU A 162 -67.63 -60.84 31.35
C GLU A 162 -68.98 -60.39 31.96
N MET A 163 -70.15 -60.49 31.31
CA MET A 163 -71.00 -61.66 31.02
C MET A 163 -71.38 -62.48 32.27
N ASP A 164 -72.47 -62.11 32.94
CA ASP A 164 -73.72 -62.89 33.15
C ASP A 164 -74.64 -62.21 34.18
#